data_AF-A0A4V2EAC2-F1
#
_entry.id   AF-A0A4V2EAC2-F1
#
_cell.length_a   1.000
_cell.length_b   1.000
_cell.length_c   1.000
_cell.angle_alpha   90.00
_cell.angle_beta   90.00
_cell.angle_gamma   90.00
#
_symmetry.space_group_name_H-M   'P 1'
#
loop_
_entity.id
_entity.type
_entity.pdbx_description
1 polymer ?
#
loop_
_entity_poly.entity_id
_entity_poly.type
_entity_poly.pdbx_seq_one_letter_code
_entity_poly.pdbx_strand_id
1 'polypeptide(L)'
;MQDRTPSRLIIGISGASGVVYGVRLLQLLRNAGVETHLVMSKTAEQTFAYETDLKIAEVKVLADFSHAIDDMAASISSGSFRTAGMIIAPCSMRSMSEIASGVTTTLLTRAADVVLKERRRLVLMVRETPLHTGHLRTMTALSEMGAIIAPPVPAFYAKPDSLDDMVEHTVGRVLDLFDIDIGVVRRWGEDEALKRRSPRKIAPYA
;
A
#
# COMPACT_ATOMS: atom_id res chain seq x y z
N MET A 1 -3.68 -1.31 -32.42
CA MET A 1 -3.91 -0.29 -31.37
C MET A 1 -4.47 -0.99 -30.17
N GLN A 2 -3.67 -1.26 -29.13
CA GLN A 2 -4.22 -1.70 -27.85
C GLN A 2 -4.80 -0.46 -27.18
N ASP A 3 -6.13 -0.41 -27.15
CA ASP A 3 -6.90 0.51 -26.33
C ASP A 3 -6.57 0.21 -24.87
N ARG A 4 -5.48 0.79 -24.37
CA ARG A 4 -5.07 0.67 -22.97
C ARG A 4 -5.95 1.63 -22.20
N THR A 5 -7.15 1.16 -21.82
CA THR A 5 -7.83 1.76 -20.68
C THR A 5 -6.81 1.94 -19.55
N PRO A 6 -6.69 3.15 -18.97
CA PRO A 6 -5.78 3.38 -17.85
C PRO A 6 -6.04 2.33 -16.78
N SER A 7 -4.97 1.72 -16.28
CA SER A 7 -5.08 0.74 -15.20
C SER A 7 -5.64 1.45 -13.97
N ARG A 8 -6.81 1.02 -13.47
CA ARG A 8 -7.40 1.60 -12.25
C ARG A 8 -6.88 0.89 -11.01
N LEU A 9 -6.40 1.62 -10.02
CA LEU A 9 -5.87 1.06 -8.78
C LEU A 9 -6.53 1.70 -7.56
N ILE A 10 -7.02 0.87 -6.64
CA ILE A 10 -7.58 1.36 -5.38
C ILE A 10 -6.46 1.51 -4.37
N ILE A 11 -6.37 2.68 -3.73
CA ILE A 11 -5.42 2.97 -2.66
C ILE A 11 -6.22 3.14 -1.36
N GLY A 12 -6.05 2.20 -0.44
CA GLY A 12 -6.59 2.27 0.91
C GLY A 12 -5.55 2.82 1.88
N ILE A 13 -5.94 3.73 2.77
CA ILE A 13 -5.09 4.12 3.91
C ILE A 13 -5.87 3.87 5.19
N SER A 14 -5.38 2.99 6.05
CA SER A 14 -6.03 2.66 7.32
C SER A 14 -5.21 3.11 8.53
N GLY A 15 -5.84 3.18 9.70
CA GLY A 15 -5.24 3.70 10.94
C GLY A 15 -4.23 2.76 11.60
N ALA A 16 -3.14 2.49 10.90
CA ALA A 16 -1.88 2.06 11.46
C ALA A 16 -0.84 3.15 11.18
N SER A 17 0.23 3.17 11.96
CA SER A 17 1.34 4.10 11.70
C SER A 17 2.07 3.73 10.41
N GLY A 18 2.70 4.73 9.79
CA GLY A 18 3.30 4.64 8.46
C GLY A 18 2.41 5.20 7.36
N VAL A 19 1.59 6.23 7.65
CA VAL A 19 0.71 6.85 6.63
C VAL A 19 1.47 7.36 5.41
N VAL A 20 2.76 7.68 5.58
CA VAL A 20 3.68 8.10 4.52
C VAL A 20 3.77 7.09 3.37
N TYR A 21 3.59 5.78 3.61
CA TYR A 21 3.58 4.79 2.52
C TYR A 21 2.41 5.02 1.55
N GLY A 22 1.22 5.31 2.09
CA GLY A 22 0.02 5.63 1.30
C GLY A 22 0.15 6.95 0.55
N VAL A 23 0.71 7.98 1.20
CA VAL A 23 0.99 9.27 0.55
C VAL A 23 1.98 9.09 -0.61
N ARG A 24 3.10 8.40 -0.35
CA ARG A 24 4.15 8.20 -1.35
C ARG A 24 3.66 7.36 -2.53
N LEU A 25 2.80 6.37 -2.30
CA LEU A 25 2.10 5.64 -3.37
C LEU A 25 1.33 6.59 -4.30
N LEU A 26 0.49 7.48 -3.74
CA LEU A 26 -0.28 8.44 -4.54
C LEU A 26 0.61 9.41 -5.30
N GLN A 27 1.67 9.92 -4.66
CA GLN A 27 2.64 10.83 -5.30
C GLN A 27 3.30 10.18 -6.52
N LEU A 28 3.76 8.94 -6.39
CA LEU A 28 4.46 8.22 -7.45
C LEU A 28 3.51 7.79 -8.59
N LEU A 29 2.26 7.46 -8.28
CA LEU A 29 1.27 7.02 -9.28
C LEU A 29 0.73 8.16 -10.15
N ARG A 30 0.81 9.42 -9.69
CA ARG A 30 0.25 10.59 -10.39
C ARG A 30 0.71 10.73 -11.84
N ASN A 31 1.96 10.36 -12.12
CA ASN A 31 2.56 10.43 -13.46
C ASN A 31 2.76 9.05 -14.11
N ALA A 32 2.23 7.99 -13.51
CA ALA A 32 2.43 6.61 -13.97
C ALA A 32 1.34 6.13 -14.96
N GLY A 33 0.38 6.98 -15.33
CA GLY A 33 -0.75 6.60 -16.19
C GLY A 33 -1.73 5.62 -15.55
N VAL A 34 -1.84 5.66 -14.22
CA VAL A 34 -2.72 4.82 -13.39
C VAL A 34 -3.80 5.71 -12.79
N GLU A 35 -5.07 5.38 -13.04
CA GLU A 35 -6.21 6.08 -12.42
C GLU A 35 -6.40 5.56 -10.98
N THR A 36 -6.29 6.45 -10.01
CA THR A 36 -6.25 6.11 -8.59
C THR A 36 -7.57 6.41 -7.88
N HIS A 37 -8.04 5.45 -7.09
CA HIS A 37 -9.22 5.60 -6.24
C HIS A 37 -8.83 5.47 -4.77
N LEU A 38 -8.78 6.59 -4.06
CA LEU A 38 -8.43 6.67 -2.66
C LEU A 38 -9.64 6.44 -1.75
N VAL A 39 -9.45 5.64 -0.70
CA VAL A 39 -10.36 5.55 0.45
C VAL A 39 -9.54 5.50 1.75
N MET A 40 -9.92 6.31 2.75
CA MET A 40 -9.16 6.45 4.00
C MET A 40 -10.03 6.12 5.21
N SER A 41 -9.47 5.46 6.23
CA SER A 41 -10.18 5.28 7.49
C SER A 41 -10.18 6.53 8.36
N LYS A 42 -11.23 6.70 9.17
CA LYS A 42 -11.29 7.78 10.17
C LYS A 42 -10.07 7.76 11.11
N THR A 43 -9.63 6.57 11.49
CA THR A 43 -8.42 6.38 12.30
C THR A 43 -7.14 6.70 11.54
N ALA A 44 -7.11 6.55 10.20
CA ALA A 44 -5.97 7.00 9.40
C ALA A 44 -5.85 8.52 9.44
N GLU A 45 -6.97 9.25 9.32
CA GLU A 45 -6.96 10.72 9.42
C GLU A 45 -6.42 11.20 10.78
N GLN A 46 -6.71 10.47 11.86
CA GLN A 46 -6.12 10.73 13.18
C GLN A 46 -4.62 10.43 13.21
N THR A 47 -4.18 9.29 12.66
CA THR A 47 -2.75 8.95 12.57
C THR A 47 -1.96 9.96 11.75
N PHE A 48 -2.54 10.48 10.67
CA PHE A 48 -1.94 11.53 9.85
C PHE A 48 -1.51 12.76 10.65
N ALA A 49 -2.36 13.20 11.59
CA ALA A 49 -2.06 14.36 12.43
C ALA A 49 -0.89 14.13 13.40
N TYR A 50 -0.52 12.87 13.68
CA TYR A 50 0.63 12.54 14.53
C TYR A 50 1.92 12.33 13.74
N GLU A 51 1.84 11.95 12.47
CA GLU A 51 3.00 11.50 11.69
C GLU A 51 3.46 12.47 10.61
N THR A 52 2.62 13.42 10.23
CA THR A 52 2.89 14.31 9.09
C THR A 52 2.36 15.71 9.35
N ASP A 53 2.99 16.71 8.75
CA ASP A 53 2.47 18.08 8.69
C ASP A 53 1.49 18.31 7.53
N LEU A 54 1.26 17.29 6.69
CA LEU A 54 0.35 17.37 5.55
C LEU A 54 -1.10 17.45 6.01
N LYS A 55 -1.89 18.30 5.35
CA LYS A 55 -3.34 18.31 5.52
C LYS A 55 -3.95 17.15 4.72
N ILE A 56 -5.00 16.54 5.26
CA ILE A 56 -5.75 15.49 4.57
C ILE A 56 -6.22 15.94 3.18
N ALA A 57 -6.59 17.21 3.02
CA ALA A 57 -6.97 17.76 1.72
C ALA A 57 -5.84 17.66 0.67
N GLU A 58 -4.59 17.87 1.08
CA GLU A 58 -3.42 17.76 0.20
C GLU A 58 -3.20 16.31 -0.25
N VAL A 59 -3.50 15.33 0.61
CA VAL A 59 -3.42 13.92 0.26
C VAL A 59 -4.55 13.53 -0.71
N LYS A 60 -5.77 14.00 -0.46
CA LYS A 60 -6.94 13.68 -1.30
C LYS A 60 -6.77 14.14 -2.74
N VAL A 61 -6.14 15.30 -2.97
CA VAL A 61 -5.88 15.82 -4.33
C VAL A 61 -4.75 15.10 -5.08
N LEU A 62 -3.99 14.22 -4.40
CA LEU A 62 -3.01 13.36 -5.08
C LEU A 62 -3.67 12.23 -5.86
N ALA A 63 -4.89 11.82 -5.47
CA ALA A 63 -5.67 10.81 -6.15
C ALA A 63 -6.59 11.41 -7.22
N ASP A 64 -6.92 10.64 -8.26
CA ASP A 64 -7.90 11.04 -9.27
C ASP A 64 -9.32 11.07 -8.67
N PHE A 65 -9.63 10.12 -7.79
CA PHE A 65 -10.87 10.06 -7.04
C PHE A 65 -10.60 9.78 -5.56
N SER A 66 -11.27 10.52 -4.67
CA SER A 66 -11.28 10.24 -3.24
C SER A 66 -12.70 9.98 -2.77
N HIS A 67 -12.92 8.79 -2.19
CA HIS A 67 -14.23 8.33 -1.74
C HIS A 67 -14.35 8.48 -0.22
N ALA A 68 -15.55 8.85 0.24
CA ALA A 68 -15.86 8.86 1.67
C ALA A 68 -15.95 7.43 2.21
N ILE A 69 -15.46 7.19 3.43
CA ILE A 69 -15.40 5.84 4.01
C ILE A 69 -16.78 5.19 4.22
N ASP A 70 -17.81 6.00 4.38
CA ASP A 70 -19.21 5.60 4.58
C ASP A 70 -20.01 5.57 3.27
N ASP A 71 -19.43 5.95 2.14
CA ASP A 71 -20.08 5.88 0.83
C ASP A 71 -20.05 4.45 0.28
N MET A 72 -20.95 3.61 0.78
CA MET A 72 -21.11 2.23 0.30
C MET A 72 -21.65 2.15 -1.14
N ALA A 73 -22.13 3.26 -1.71
CA ALA A 73 -22.60 3.34 -3.09
C ALA A 73 -21.48 3.70 -4.10
N ALA A 74 -20.29 4.04 -3.61
CA ALA A 74 -19.13 4.35 -4.45
C ALA A 74 -18.78 3.19 -5.39
N SER A 75 -18.24 3.51 -6.57
CA SER A 75 -17.95 2.53 -7.63
C SER A 75 -17.08 1.35 -7.16
N ILE A 76 -16.11 1.61 -6.27
CA ILE A 76 -15.19 0.62 -5.74
C ILE A 76 -15.85 -0.42 -4.80
N SER A 77 -17.13 -0.24 -4.44
CA SER A 77 -17.91 -1.23 -3.68
C SER A 77 -18.56 -2.32 -4.55
N SER A 78 -18.42 -2.22 -5.88
CA SER A 78 -18.98 -3.15 -6.86
C SER A 78 -17.92 -3.87 -7.68
N GLY A 79 -18.10 -5.18 -7.88
CA GLY A 79 -17.23 -5.98 -8.75
C GLY A 79 -17.36 -5.64 -10.24
N SER A 80 -18.49 -5.06 -10.67
CA SER A 80 -18.67 -4.63 -12.07
C SER A 80 -17.74 -3.46 -12.44
N PHE A 81 -17.30 -2.68 -11.45
CA PHE A 81 -16.28 -1.66 -11.64
C PHE A 81 -14.90 -2.32 -11.72
N ARG A 82 -14.30 -2.35 -12.92
CA ARG A 82 -13.05 -3.06 -13.17
C ARG A 82 -11.84 -2.26 -12.67
N THR A 83 -11.04 -2.89 -11.83
CA THR A 83 -9.77 -2.39 -11.30
C THR A 83 -8.67 -3.45 -11.47
N ALA A 84 -7.40 -3.03 -11.49
CA ALA A 84 -6.26 -3.94 -11.45
C ALA A 84 -6.11 -4.61 -10.06
N GLY A 85 -6.63 -3.95 -9.03
CA GLY A 85 -6.67 -4.46 -7.66
C GLY A 85 -6.68 -3.34 -6.64
N MET A 86 -6.09 -3.61 -5.47
CA MET A 86 -6.05 -2.68 -4.35
C MET A 86 -4.77 -2.85 -3.53
N ILE A 87 -4.22 -1.72 -3.07
CA ILE A 87 -3.16 -1.66 -2.07
C ILE A 87 -3.71 -0.96 -0.82
N ILE A 88 -3.53 -1.54 0.36
CA ILE A 88 -3.81 -0.86 1.64
C ILE A 88 -2.49 -0.53 2.34
N ALA A 89 -2.16 0.75 2.43
CA ALA A 89 -0.87 1.25 2.88
C ALA A 89 -1.01 2.49 3.79
N PRO A 90 -0.80 2.34 5.11
CA PRO A 90 -0.62 1.10 5.85
C PRO A 90 -1.95 0.37 6.09
N CYS A 91 -1.86 -0.93 6.37
CA CYS A 91 -2.98 -1.78 6.77
C CYS A 91 -2.94 -2.04 8.28
N SER A 92 -4.00 -1.64 8.99
CA SER A 92 -4.17 -1.87 10.42
C SER A 92 -4.66 -3.28 10.72
N MET A 93 -4.34 -3.80 11.91
CA MET A 93 -4.85 -5.10 12.36
C MET A 93 -6.37 -5.18 12.35
N ARG A 94 -7.05 -4.07 12.68
CA ARG A 94 -8.50 -3.99 12.62
C ARG A 94 -9.02 -4.16 11.19
N SER A 95 -8.51 -3.36 10.24
CA SER A 95 -8.94 -3.44 8.84
C SER A 95 -8.63 -4.81 8.24
N MET A 96 -7.44 -5.35 8.50
CA MET A 96 -7.06 -6.71 8.11
C MET A 96 -8.05 -7.75 8.63
N SER A 97 -8.41 -7.68 9.92
CA SER A 97 -9.35 -8.63 10.56
C SER A 97 -10.77 -8.51 10.00
N GLU A 98 -11.24 -7.29 9.71
CA GLU A 98 -12.53 -7.06 9.07
C GLU A 98 -12.58 -7.64 7.64
N ILE A 99 -11.47 -7.57 6.89
CA ILE A 99 -11.37 -8.16 5.54
C ILE A 99 -11.37 -9.69 5.65
N ALA A 100 -10.54 -10.26 6.54
CA ALA A 100 -10.43 -11.71 6.69
C ALA A 100 -11.75 -12.39 7.09
N SER A 101 -12.58 -11.69 7.87
CA SER A 101 -13.88 -12.19 8.32
C SER A 101 -15.02 -11.95 7.33
N GLY A 102 -14.83 -11.09 6.31
CA GLY A 102 -15.86 -10.72 5.35
C GLY A 102 -16.94 -9.77 5.88
N VAL A 103 -16.90 -9.37 7.16
CA VAL A 103 -17.92 -8.49 7.79
C VAL A 103 -17.98 -7.12 7.10
N THR A 104 -16.83 -6.60 6.66
CA THR A 104 -16.68 -5.41 5.79
C THR A 104 -17.64 -4.25 6.05
N THR A 105 -17.50 -3.60 7.22
CA THR A 105 -18.42 -2.53 7.66
C THR A 105 -18.18 -1.14 7.04
N THR A 106 -17.15 -0.98 6.22
CA THR A 106 -16.73 0.31 5.65
C THR A 106 -16.40 0.17 4.18
N LEU A 107 -16.40 1.28 3.42
CA LEU A 107 -16.02 1.25 2.00
C LEU A 107 -14.61 0.67 1.81
N LEU A 108 -13.66 0.98 2.69
CA LEU A 108 -12.28 0.48 2.63
C LEU A 108 -12.23 -1.05 2.70
N THR A 109 -12.92 -1.64 3.69
CA THR A 109 -12.92 -3.09 3.88
C THR A 109 -13.82 -3.79 2.85
N ARG A 110 -14.90 -3.14 2.43
CA ARG A 110 -15.77 -3.63 1.34
C ARG A 110 -15.07 -3.67 -0.01
N ALA A 111 -14.32 -2.63 -0.36
CA ALA A 111 -13.56 -2.61 -1.62
C ALA A 111 -12.50 -3.73 -1.66
N ALA A 112 -11.86 -4.02 -0.53
CA ALA A 112 -10.91 -5.14 -0.43
C ALA A 112 -11.58 -6.51 -0.61
N ASP A 113 -12.76 -6.72 -0.02
CA ASP A 113 -13.57 -7.94 -0.23
C ASP A 113 -14.02 -8.09 -1.69
N VAL A 114 -14.41 -6.99 -2.33
CA VAL A 114 -14.69 -6.97 -3.78
C VAL A 114 -13.47 -7.36 -4.58
N VAL A 115 -12.28 -6.86 -4.24
CA VAL A 115 -11.03 -7.23 -4.91
C VAL A 115 -10.76 -8.73 -4.78
N LEU A 116 -10.92 -9.29 -3.57
CA LEU A 116 -10.74 -10.73 -3.33
C LEU A 116 -11.75 -11.60 -4.09
N LYS A 117 -13.06 -11.29 -4.00
CA LYS A 117 -14.10 -12.11 -4.64
C LYS A 117 -14.00 -12.09 -6.17
N GLU A 118 -13.52 -11.00 -6.75
CA GLU A 118 -13.27 -10.84 -8.18
C GLU A 118 -11.90 -11.41 -8.62
N ARG A 119 -11.17 -12.06 -7.70
CA ARG A 119 -9.82 -12.62 -7.92
C ARG A 119 -8.82 -11.59 -8.47
N ARG A 120 -8.93 -10.35 -7.99
CA ARG A 120 -7.99 -9.27 -8.27
C ARG A 120 -6.94 -9.22 -7.17
N ARG A 121 -5.82 -8.57 -7.47
CA ARG A 121 -4.68 -8.50 -6.55
C ARG A 121 -4.98 -7.55 -5.39
N LEU A 122 -5.04 -8.09 -4.17
CA LEU A 122 -5.11 -7.30 -2.94
C LEU A 122 -3.75 -7.35 -2.24
N VAL A 123 -3.12 -6.20 -2.02
CA VAL A 123 -1.87 -6.09 -1.24
C VAL A 123 -2.14 -5.37 0.07
N LEU A 124 -1.75 -5.99 1.18
CA LEU A 124 -1.92 -5.45 2.53
C LEU A 124 -0.55 -5.14 3.14
N MET A 125 -0.23 -3.84 3.27
CA MET A 125 0.98 -3.40 3.97
C MET A 125 0.74 -3.36 5.48
N VAL A 126 0.60 -4.55 6.06
CA VAL A 126 0.25 -4.72 7.47
C VAL A 126 1.37 -4.17 8.36
N ARG A 127 1.06 -3.21 9.23
CA ARG A 127 2.04 -2.58 10.11
C ARG A 127 1.63 -2.79 11.57
N GLU A 128 2.38 -3.64 12.27
CA GLU A 128 2.29 -3.86 13.72
C GLU A 128 3.53 -4.63 14.20
N THR A 129 3.93 -4.42 15.45
CA THR A 129 4.94 -5.25 16.12
C THR A 129 4.91 -5.01 17.63
N PRO A 130 5.05 -6.06 18.48
CA PRO A 130 5.15 -7.48 18.15
C PRO A 130 3.81 -8.09 17.70
N LEU A 131 3.87 -9.26 17.07
CA LEU A 131 2.68 -10.00 16.62
C LEU A 131 2.34 -11.11 17.60
N HIS A 132 1.07 -11.17 18.03
CA HIS A 132 0.54 -12.36 18.71
C HIS A 132 -0.04 -13.35 17.68
N THR A 133 -0.25 -14.61 18.10
CA THR A 133 -0.73 -15.70 17.22
C THR A 133 -2.05 -15.38 16.50
N GLY A 134 -2.94 -14.58 17.10
CA GLY A 134 -4.16 -14.10 16.43
C GLY A 134 -3.87 -13.34 15.12
N HIS A 135 -3.00 -12.32 15.16
CA HIS A 135 -2.57 -11.57 13.98
C HIS A 135 -1.98 -12.50 12.90
N LEU A 136 -1.11 -13.43 13.29
CA LEU A 136 -0.48 -14.37 12.37
C LEU A 136 -1.51 -15.27 11.69
N ARG A 137 -2.46 -15.83 12.44
CA ARG A 137 -3.55 -16.67 11.87
C ARG A 137 -4.41 -15.88 10.88
N THR A 138 -4.74 -14.63 11.20
CA THR A 138 -5.49 -13.76 10.29
C THR A 138 -4.70 -13.44 9.02
N MET A 139 -3.39 -13.16 9.14
CA MET A 139 -2.51 -12.98 7.97
C MET A 139 -2.45 -14.25 7.11
N THR A 140 -2.32 -15.42 7.74
CA THR A 140 -2.33 -16.71 7.03
C THR A 140 -3.64 -16.91 6.27
N ALA A 141 -4.78 -16.73 6.92
CA ALA A 141 -6.09 -16.89 6.28
C ALA A 141 -6.25 -15.96 5.07
N LEU A 142 -5.85 -14.69 5.19
CA LEU A 142 -5.87 -13.75 4.07
C LEU A 142 -4.93 -14.15 2.93
N SER A 143 -3.73 -14.66 3.28
CA SER A 143 -2.80 -15.19 2.28
C SER A 143 -3.39 -16.38 1.53
N GLU A 144 -4.11 -17.27 2.23
CA GLU A 144 -4.80 -18.42 1.63
C GLU A 144 -5.99 -17.99 0.76
N MET A 145 -6.66 -16.88 1.08
CA MET A 145 -7.69 -16.25 0.24
C MET A 145 -7.13 -15.58 -1.03
N GLY A 146 -5.80 -15.43 -1.12
CA GLY A 146 -5.12 -14.81 -2.27
C GLY A 146 -4.71 -13.35 -2.07
N ALA A 147 -4.84 -12.80 -0.85
CA ALA A 147 -4.22 -11.51 -0.53
C ALA A 147 -2.70 -11.66 -0.40
N ILE A 148 -1.96 -10.59 -0.72
CA ILE A 148 -0.52 -10.52 -0.52
C ILE A 148 -0.26 -9.76 0.78
N ILE A 149 0.34 -10.44 1.77
CA ILE A 149 0.78 -9.82 3.02
C ILE A 149 2.16 -9.23 2.80
N ALA A 150 2.24 -7.90 2.65
CA ALA A 150 3.46 -7.17 2.28
C ALA A 150 3.80 -6.11 3.35
N PRO A 151 4.12 -6.51 4.59
CA PRO A 151 4.42 -5.56 5.66
C PRO A 151 5.58 -4.63 5.27
N PRO A 152 5.57 -3.35 5.69
CA PRO A 152 6.68 -2.46 5.43
C PRO A 152 7.90 -2.86 6.27
N VAL A 153 8.73 -3.73 5.68
CA VAL A 153 10.01 -4.20 6.24
C VAL A 153 11.12 -3.70 5.32
N PRO A 154 11.67 -2.49 5.56
CA PRO A 154 12.59 -1.85 4.62
C PRO A 154 13.88 -2.64 4.39
N ALA A 155 14.36 -2.60 3.14
CA ALA A 155 15.58 -3.26 2.73
C ALA A 155 16.81 -2.36 2.93
N PHE A 156 17.77 -2.81 3.74
CA PHE A 156 19.02 -2.07 3.99
C PHE A 156 20.10 -2.33 2.93
N TYR A 157 19.95 -3.36 2.11
CA TYR A 157 20.92 -3.64 1.05
C TYR A 157 20.93 -2.55 -0.03
N ALA A 158 19.83 -1.81 -0.17
CA ALA A 158 19.73 -0.67 -1.07
C ALA A 158 20.62 0.50 -0.63
N LYS A 159 21.14 0.48 0.62
CA LYS A 159 21.89 1.57 1.25
C LYS A 159 21.17 2.91 1.07
N PRO A 160 19.95 3.02 1.60
CA PRO A 160 19.19 4.27 1.54
C PRO A 160 19.96 5.38 2.27
N ASP A 161 19.99 6.57 1.68
CA ASP A 161 20.61 7.76 2.28
C ASP A 161 19.60 8.56 3.11
N SER A 162 18.31 8.24 2.99
CA SER A 162 17.22 8.90 3.70
C SER A 162 16.07 7.94 4.07
N LEU A 163 15.17 8.38 4.97
CA LEU A 163 13.92 7.67 5.24
C LEU A 163 13.00 7.66 4.01
N ASP A 164 13.04 8.72 3.20
CA ASP A 164 12.27 8.78 1.96
C ASP A 164 12.72 7.69 0.98
N ASP A 165 14.03 7.44 0.84
CA ASP A 165 14.55 6.36 0.01
C ASP A 165 14.05 4.99 0.48
N MET A 166 13.96 4.78 1.81
CA MET A 166 13.43 3.55 2.40
C MET A 166 11.95 3.36 2.08
N VAL A 167 11.17 4.44 2.18
CA VAL A 167 9.74 4.44 1.85
C VAL A 167 9.53 4.20 0.36
N GLU A 168 10.24 4.92 -0.50
CA GLU A 168 10.15 4.80 -1.95
C GLU A 168 10.53 3.40 -2.43
N HIS A 169 11.62 2.83 -1.93
CA HIS A 169 12.00 1.46 -2.26
C HIS A 169 10.91 0.46 -1.85
N THR A 170 10.33 0.61 -0.65
CA THR A 170 9.26 -0.27 -0.17
C THR A 170 7.99 -0.13 -1.02
N VAL A 171 7.60 1.09 -1.35
CA VAL A 171 6.45 1.39 -2.22
C VAL A 171 6.68 0.85 -3.63
N GLY A 172 7.87 1.05 -4.20
CA GLY A 172 8.23 0.54 -5.52
C GLY A 172 8.16 -0.99 -5.58
N ARG A 173 8.60 -1.70 -4.54
CA ARG A 173 8.46 -3.17 -4.43
C ARG A 173 7.00 -3.63 -4.36
N VAL A 174 6.10 -2.82 -3.81
CA VAL A 174 4.66 -3.10 -3.80
C VAL A 174 4.04 -2.81 -5.18
N LEU A 175 4.48 -1.76 -5.87
CA LEU A 175 4.04 -1.44 -7.23
C LEU A 175 4.54 -2.45 -8.28
N ASP A 176 5.73 -3.02 -8.09
CA ASP A 176 6.25 -4.15 -8.89
C ASP A 176 5.26 -5.33 -8.90
N LEU A 177 4.50 -5.56 -7.81
CA LEU A 177 3.48 -6.61 -7.77
C LEU A 177 2.33 -6.36 -8.77
N PHE A 178 2.14 -5.13 -9.22
CA PHE A 178 1.15 -4.72 -10.22
C PHE A 178 1.75 -4.49 -11.61
N ASP A 179 3.01 -4.85 -11.81
CA ASP A 179 3.75 -4.59 -13.05
C ASP A 179 3.83 -3.07 -13.38
N ILE A 180 3.83 -2.23 -12.34
CA ILE A 180 3.97 -0.78 -12.43
C ILE A 180 5.40 -0.41 -12.04
N ASP A 181 6.25 -0.17 -13.03
CA ASP A 181 7.62 0.32 -12.81
C ASP A 181 7.67 1.84 -12.87
N ILE A 182 8.08 2.44 -11.76
CA ILE A 182 8.24 3.89 -11.56
C ILE A 182 9.72 4.29 -11.41
N GLY A 183 10.66 3.37 -11.63
CA GLY A 183 12.10 3.65 -11.64
C GLY A 183 12.75 3.92 -10.28
N VAL A 184 12.04 3.70 -9.16
CA VAL A 184 12.56 3.96 -7.80
C VAL A 184 13.23 2.75 -7.14
N VAL A 185 13.04 1.55 -7.68
CA VAL A 185 13.58 0.31 -7.10
C VAL A 185 14.94 0.00 -7.70
N ARG A 186 15.97 -0.14 -6.85
CA ARG A 186 17.27 -0.69 -7.26
C ARG A 186 17.14 -2.20 -7.43
N ARG A 187 17.14 -2.68 -8.68
CA ARG A 187 16.97 -4.10 -9.00
C ARG A 187 18.24 -4.90 -8.71
N TRP A 188 18.12 -5.94 -7.91
CA TRP A 188 19.26 -6.77 -7.48
C TRP A 188 19.93 -7.45 -8.69
N GLY A 189 21.24 -7.28 -8.83
CA GLY A 189 22.02 -7.89 -9.92
C GLY A 189 21.92 -7.15 -11.27
N GLU A 190 21.03 -6.18 -11.39
CA GLU A 190 20.89 -5.31 -12.57
C GLU A 190 21.53 -3.95 -12.32
N ASP A 191 21.45 -3.45 -11.08
CA ASP A 191 22.07 -2.20 -10.67
C ASP A 191 23.58 -2.38 -10.35
N GLU A 192 24.43 -1.75 -11.16
CA GLU A 192 25.89 -1.73 -10.98
C GLU A 192 26.32 -1.16 -9.61
N ALA A 193 25.52 -0.27 -9.01
CA ALA A 193 25.80 0.28 -7.68
C ALA A 193 25.66 -0.79 -6.57
N LEU A 194 24.77 -1.77 -6.75
CA LEU A 194 24.62 -2.90 -5.82
C LEU A 194 25.71 -3.97 -6.00
N LYS A 195 26.35 -4.03 -7.18
CA LYS A 195 27.43 -5.00 -7.47
C LYS A 195 28.77 -4.65 -6.83
N ARG A 196 29.04 -3.36 -6.58
CA ARG A 196 30.33 -2.90 -6.03
C ARG A 196 30.44 -3.21 -4.53
N ARG A 197 31.05 -4.36 -4.22
CA ARG A 197 31.58 -4.69 -2.89
C ARG A 197 32.81 -3.84 -2.60
N SER A 198 32.73 -3.01 -1.55
CA SER A 198 33.91 -2.58 -0.81
C SER A 198 33.67 -2.88 0.66
N PRO A 199 34.50 -3.68 1.34
CA PRO A 199 34.38 -3.87 2.78
C PRO A 199 34.75 -2.54 3.45
N ARG A 200 33.77 -1.78 3.94
CA ARG A 200 34.04 -0.67 4.85
C ARG A 200 33.97 -1.18 6.28
N LYS A 201 35.01 -0.85 7.05
CA LYS A 201 35.07 -1.07 8.50
C LYS A 201 33.82 -0.46 9.13
N ILE A 202 33.13 -1.26 9.93
CA ILE A 202 31.95 -0.83 10.70
C ILE A 202 32.45 0.20 11.72
N ALA A 203 32.06 1.46 11.57
CA ALA A 203 32.08 2.39 12.69
C ALA A 203 30.87 2.04 13.59
N PRO A 204 31.04 1.98 14.92
CA PRO A 204 29.91 1.71 15.81
C PRO A 204 28.84 2.81 15.64
N TYR A 205 27.57 2.40 15.66
CA TYR A 205 26.45 3.33 15.77
C TYR A 205 26.65 4.16 17.05
N ALA A 206 26.82 5.48 16.91
CA ALA A 206 26.84 6.45 18.00
C ALA A 206 25.44 7.06 18.15
#